data_AF-H8FQ11-F1
#
_entry.id   AF-H8FQ11-F1
#
_cell.length_a   1.000
_cell.length_b   1.000
_cell.length_c   1.000
_cell.angle_alpha   90.00
_cell.angle_beta   90.00
_cell.angle_gamma   90.00
#
_symmetry.space_group_name_H-M   'P 1'
#
loop_
_entity.id
_entity.type
_entity.pdbx_description
1 polymer ?
#
loop_
_entity_poly.entity_id
_entity_poly.type
_entity_poly.pdbx_seq_one_letter_code
_entity_poly.pdbx_strand_id
1 'polypeptide(L)'
;MDVATRELLTFSMLVSLGGCEAQAKGHVAATLRVGNDRAKLIDVLTQLLPFIGYTRPLNGLKVIDDVTGNRENLRTKEIDDAETQTREQRS
;
A
#
# COMPACT_ATOMS: atom_id res chain seq x y z
N MET A 1 -0.35 -20.24 13.21
CA MET A 1 -0.73 -19.18 12.26
C MET A 1 0.34 -19.11 11.19
N ASP A 2 -0.04 -19.12 9.91
CA ASP A 2 0.93 -18.98 8.82
C ASP A 2 1.52 -17.56 8.76
N VAL A 3 2.59 -17.40 7.98
CA VAL A 3 3.33 -16.13 7.88
C VAL A 3 2.47 -15.04 7.23
N ALA A 4 1.72 -15.37 6.17
CA ALA A 4 0.90 -14.41 5.44
C ALA A 4 -0.18 -13.77 6.33
N THR A 5 -0.84 -14.59 7.15
CA THR A 5 -1.84 -14.16 8.12
C THR A 5 -1.20 -13.35 9.24
N ARG A 6 -0.02 -13.73 9.71
CA ARG A 6 0.71 -12.99 10.77
C ARG A 6 1.06 -11.57 10.34
N GLU A 7 1.53 -11.39 9.11
CA GLU A 7 1.90 -10.07 8.59
C GLU A 7 0.67 -9.16 8.44
N LEU A 8 -0.44 -9.69 7.93
CA LEU A 8 -1.72 -8.96 7.87
C LEU A 8 -2.23 -8.57 9.26
N LEU A 9 -2.17 -9.49 10.22
CA LEU A 9 -2.57 -9.22 11.60
C LEU A 9 -1.73 -8.10 12.21
N THR A 10 -0.40 -8.18 12.06
CA THR A 10 0.51 -7.16 12.59
C THR A 10 0.28 -5.80 11.93
N PHE A 11 0.11 -5.76 10.61
CA PHE A 11 -0.27 -4.55 9.88
C PHE A 11 -1.57 -3.94 10.43
N SER A 12 -2.61 -4.76 10.62
CA SER A 12 -3.90 -4.31 11.16
C SER A 12 -3.78 -3.71 12.56
N MET A 13 -2.94 -4.31 13.42
CA MET A 13 -2.69 -3.82 14.77
C MET A 13 -1.94 -2.50 14.78
N LEU A 14 -0.91 -2.34 13.93
CA LEU A 14 -0.12 -1.11 13.83
C LEU A 14 -0.96 0.06 13.31
N VAL A 15 -1.77 -0.17 12.27
CA VAL A 15 -2.73 0.84 11.79
C VAL A 15 -3.74 1.17 12.88
N SER A 16 -4.27 0.16 13.57
CA SER A 16 -5.22 0.34 14.66
C SER A 16 -4.65 1.10 15.84
N LEU A 17 -3.36 0.97 16.15
CA LEU A 17 -2.69 1.70 17.23
C LEU A 17 -2.44 3.18 16.87
N GLY A 18 -2.11 3.46 15.62
CA GLY A 18 -1.73 4.79 15.13
C GLY A 18 -0.31 5.21 15.54
N GLY A 19 0.27 6.19 14.84
CA GLY A 19 1.63 6.68 15.12
C GLY A 19 2.75 5.66 14.86
N CYS A 20 2.43 4.60 14.10
CA CYS A 20 3.32 3.48 13.80
C CYS A 20 3.56 3.35 12.29
N GLU A 21 3.52 4.45 11.55
CA GLU A 21 3.57 4.47 10.08
C GLU A 21 4.86 3.83 9.53
N ALA A 22 6.00 4.06 10.20
CA ALA A 22 7.28 3.47 9.80
C ALA A 22 7.28 1.94 9.92
N GLN A 23 6.71 1.41 11.01
CA GLN A 23 6.56 -0.03 11.25
C GLN A 23 5.53 -0.63 10.29
N ALA A 24 4.40 0.04 10.10
CA ALA A 24 3.36 -0.37 9.14
C ALA A 24 3.94 -0.48 7.73
N LYS A 25 4.83 0.43 7.32
CA LYS A 25 5.52 0.38 6.02
C LYS A 25 6.33 -0.90 5.84
N GLY A 26 7.06 -1.31 6.88
CA GLY A 26 7.80 -2.58 6.88
C GLY A 26 6.87 -3.79 6.74
N HIS A 27 5.75 -3.79 7.46
CA HIS A 27 4.77 -4.88 7.38
C HIS A 27 3.97 -4.91 6.08
N VAL A 28 3.74 -3.76 5.41
CA VAL A 28 3.19 -3.74 4.04
C VAL A 28 4.15 -4.44 3.08
N ALA A 29 5.44 -4.08 3.10
CA ALA A 29 6.44 -4.71 2.24
C ALA A 29 6.58 -6.22 2.53
N ALA A 30 6.57 -6.62 3.81
CA ALA A 30 6.61 -8.01 4.21
C ALA A 30 5.36 -8.78 3.74
N THR A 31 4.17 -8.20 3.93
CA THR A 31 2.87 -8.74 3.49
C THR A 31 2.87 -9.07 2.00
N LEU A 32 3.41 -8.17 1.18
CA LEU A 32 3.52 -8.38 -0.28
C LEU A 32 4.50 -9.50 -0.64
N ARG A 33 5.64 -9.60 0.07
CA ARG A 33 6.65 -10.66 -0.17
C ARG A 33 6.14 -12.06 0.17
N VAL A 34 5.15 -12.17 1.06
CA VAL A 34 4.58 -13.46 1.48
C VAL A 34 3.31 -13.84 0.72
N GLY A 35 3.02 -13.15 -0.39
CA GLY A 35 2.00 -13.55 -1.37
C GLY A 35 0.63 -12.89 -1.22
N ASN A 36 0.45 -12.01 -0.23
CA ASN A 36 -0.74 -11.15 -0.21
C ASN A 36 -0.56 -9.99 -1.20
N ASP A 37 -1.68 -9.40 -1.63
CA ASP A 37 -1.68 -8.30 -2.57
C ASP A 37 -2.16 -6.98 -1.94
N ARG A 38 -2.04 -5.91 -2.72
CA ARG A 38 -2.50 -4.57 -2.34
C ARG A 38 -4.00 -4.55 -2.02
N ALA A 39 -4.80 -5.36 -2.73
CA ALA A 39 -6.25 -5.40 -2.51
C ALA A 39 -6.57 -5.94 -1.12
N LYS A 40 -5.90 -7.01 -0.68
CA LYS A 40 -6.06 -7.57 0.67
C LYS A 40 -5.69 -6.56 1.77
N LEU A 41 -4.64 -5.76 1.57
CA LEU A 41 -4.27 -4.70 2.52
C LEU A 41 -5.37 -3.62 2.62
N ILE A 42 -5.97 -3.23 1.49
CA ILE A 42 -7.10 -2.27 1.47
C ILE A 42 -8.34 -2.88 2.11
N ASP A 43 -8.64 -4.16 1.87
CA ASP A 43 -9.74 -4.86 2.52
C ASP A 43 -9.60 -4.80 4.04
N VAL A 44 -8.39 -5.04 4.57
CA VAL A 44 -8.10 -4.91 6.01
C VAL A 44 -8.43 -3.50 6.49
N LEU A 45 -7.98 -2.45 5.79
CA LEU A 45 -8.30 -1.06 6.16
C LEU A 45 -9.81 -0.79 6.16
N THR A 46 -10.53 -1.30 5.16
CA THR A 46 -11.99 -1.18 5.08
C THR A 46 -12.69 -1.87 6.26
N GLN A 47 -12.21 -3.05 6.67
CA GLN A 47 -12.75 -3.74 7.85
C GLN A 47 -12.48 -3.00 9.16
N LEU A 48 -11.41 -2.19 9.23
CA LEU A 48 -11.08 -1.42 10.42
C LEU A 48 -11.92 -0.15 10.58
N LEU A 49 -12.46 0.42 9.50
CA LEU A 49 -13.26 1.66 9.51
C LEU A 49 -14.31 1.75 10.64
N PRO A 50 -15.18 0.75 10.89
CA PRO A 50 -16.19 0.84 11.95
C PRO A 50 -15.61 0.83 13.36
N PHE A 51 -14.35 0.41 13.56
CA PHE A 51 -13.76 0.23 14.89
C PHE A 51 -12.81 1.36 15.29
N ILE A 52 -12.10 1.96 14.33
CA ILE A 52 -11.06 2.95 14.62
C ILE A 52 -11.28 4.29 13.91
N GLY A 53 -12.44 4.47 13.27
CA GLY A 53 -12.79 5.66 12.50
C GLY A 53 -12.03 5.76 11.18
N TYR A 54 -12.18 6.88 10.47
CA TYR A 54 -11.64 7.04 9.12
C TYR A 54 -10.17 7.48 9.06
N THR A 55 -9.68 8.19 10.08
CA THR A 55 -8.37 8.85 10.05
C THR A 55 -7.21 7.84 10.05
N ARG A 56 -7.28 6.81 10.90
CA ARG A 56 -6.21 5.81 11.01
C ARG A 56 -6.11 4.93 9.76
N PRO A 57 -7.23 4.41 9.18
CA PRO A 57 -7.18 3.72 7.90
C PRO A 57 -6.66 4.59 6.76
N LEU A 58 -6.93 5.90 6.73
CA LEU A 58 -6.35 6.79 5.72
C LEU A 58 -4.82 6.92 5.83
N ASN A 59 -4.27 7.01 7.05
CA ASN A 59 -2.82 6.94 7.24
C ASN A 59 -2.27 5.59 6.74
N GLY A 60 -2.98 4.49 7.04
CA GLY A 60 -2.64 3.16 6.52
C GLY A 60 -2.67 3.10 4.99
N LEU A 61 -3.66 3.72 4.35
CA LEU A 61 -3.77 3.79 2.90
C LEU A 61 -2.58 4.55 2.29
N LYS A 62 -2.19 5.67 2.90
CA LYS A 62 -0.99 6.41 2.49
C LYS A 62 0.27 5.55 2.61
N VAL A 63 0.41 4.76 3.68
CA VAL A 63 1.54 3.83 3.83
C VAL A 63 1.55 2.77 2.73
N ILE A 64 0.38 2.23 2.36
CA ILE A 64 0.27 1.30 1.23
C ILE A 64 0.73 1.98 -0.07
N ASP A 65 0.22 3.17 -0.37
CA ASP A 65 0.58 3.93 -1.58
C ASP A 65 2.07 4.25 -1.66
N ASP A 66 2.67 4.63 -0.53
CA ASP A 66 4.11 4.92 -0.46
C ASP A 66 4.99 3.67 -0.71
N VAL A 67 4.45 2.45 -0.58
CA VAL A 67 5.17 1.19 -0.85
C VAL A 67 4.85 0.63 -2.22
N THR A 68 3.59 0.67 -2.65
CA THR A 68 3.15 0.08 -3.91
C THR A 68 3.23 1.03 -5.10
N GLY A 69 3.46 2.32 -4.85
CA GLY A 69 3.14 3.38 -5.79
C GLY A 69 1.63 3.61 -5.86
N ASN A 70 1.22 4.87 -6.00
CA ASN A 70 -0.17 5.17 -6.35
C ASN A 70 -0.42 4.71 -7.80
N ARG A 71 -1.50 3.95 -8.03
CA ARG A 71 -1.86 3.45 -9.37
C ARG A 71 -2.09 4.56 -10.40
N GLU A 72 -2.62 5.71 -9.95
CA GLU A 72 -2.73 6.90 -10.80
C GLU A 72 -1.34 7.43 -11.18
N ASN A 73 -0.42 7.51 -10.22
CA ASN A 73 0.94 7.98 -10.47
C ASN A 73 1.74 7.03 -11.37
N LEU A 74 1.52 5.71 -11.26
CA LEU A 74 2.14 4.70 -12.12
C LEU A 74 1.65 4.84 -13.56
N ARG A 75 0.33 5.02 -13.76
CA ARG A 75 -0.26 5.25 -15.09
C ARG A 75 0.27 6.53 -15.74
N THR A 76 0.37 7.63 -15.01
CA THR A 76 0.94 8.88 -15.55
C THR A 76 2.39 8.71 -15.95
N LYS A 77 3.19 8.02 -15.12
CA LYS A 77 4.59 7.74 -15.43
C LYS A 77 4.77 6.88 -16.68
N GLU A 78 3.94 5.84 -16.86
CA GLU A 78 3.95 5.01 -18.07
C GLU A 78 3.67 5.82 -19.35
N ILE A 79 2.77 6.81 -19.26
CA ILE A 79 2.46 7.72 -20.38
C ILE A 79 3.65 8.64 -20.67
N ASP A 80 4.21 9.29 -19.64
CA ASP A 80 5.35 10.20 -19.79
C ASP A 80 6.60 9.47 -20.35
N ASP A 81 6.85 8.24 -19.88
CA ASP A 81 7.94 7.38 -20.36
C ASP A 81 7.73 6.99 -21.84
N ALA A 82 6.49 6.68 -22.24
CA ALA A 82 6.14 6.36 -23.64
C ALA A 82 6.24 7.57 -24.58
N GLU A 83 5.85 8.76 -24.13
CA GLU A 83 6.00 10.00 -24.91
C GLU A 83 7.48 10.38 -25.11
N THR A 84 8.31 10.20 -24.08
CA THR A 84 9.75 10.46 -24.13
C THR A 84 10.44 9.55 -25.15
N GLN A 85 10.16 8.25 -25.12
CA GLN A 85 10.68 7.29 -26.10
C GLN A 85 10.24 7.62 -27.53
N THR A 86 8.99 8.08 -27.71
CA THR A 86 8.47 8.46 -29.04
C THR A 86 9.16 9.71 -29.60
N ARG A 87 9.53 10.68 -28.74
CA ARG A 87 10.28 11.88 -29.14
C ARG A 87 11.72 11.55 -29.52
N GLU A 88 12.37 10.66 -28.78
CA GLU A 88 13.74 10.20 -29.07
C GLU A 88 13.82 9.41 -30.39
N GLN A 89 12.81 8.61 -30.72
CA GLN A 89 12.75 7.87 -32.00
C GLN A 89 12.47 8.76 -33.22
N ARG A 90 12.01 10.00 -33.03
CA ARG A 90 11.73 10.97 -34.09
C ARG A 90 12.83 12.01 -34.28
N SER A 91 13.87 11.97 -33.43
CA SER A 91 15.09 12.77 -33.56
C SER A 91 16.19 11.97 -34.26
#